data_AF-R6XUQ9-F1
#
_entry.id   AF-R6XUQ9-F1
#
_cell.length_a   1.000
_cell.length_b   1.000
_cell.length_c   1.000
_cell.angle_alpha   90.00
_cell.angle_beta   90.00
_cell.angle_gamma   90.00
#
_symmetry.space_group_name_H-M   'P 1'
#
loop_
_entity.id
_entity.type
_entity.pdbx_description
1 polymer ?
#
loop_
_entity_poly.entity_id
_entity_poly.type
_entity_poly.pdbx_seq_one_letter_code
_entity_poly.pdbx_strand_id
1 'polypeptide(L)'
;MTNLEKLYLFLSYSNPTYDDLAPSLYDNFKKQNSYKYYLKRVEKAKELGTKKADEVVEQQKLLEIVPSSMEQYFVTISRFYYLSTLAFERYYLNPLAFEGHNINIKSIGDILIPFDNHLASINNIIEINGYTDEYKMKCVKNAVGEYEKDALNYINVPIKKVRSSSSSKYMLSKEALSLYYAKTAFFIIINVFLLILFFVPGIKEVWKTPFYGGTINIVSWWMLILIILYDYVHVVFYSYFKMICEPYYYTKRYSLLKESDLNRMAEKAGNKLKNHLELAIRNKVLLKDDIKLFSSITENKVDLYSLEKINKKINSKSYKRLAVLNNIFFFLVLLAIIAYILFLIFNSRYNSSGVM
;
A
#
# COMPACT_ATOMS: atom_id res chain seq x y z
N MET A 1 -33.31 -11.59 -21.45
CA MET A 1 -34.46 -10.67 -21.34
C MET A 1 -35.72 -11.44 -21.67
N THR A 2 -36.74 -11.27 -20.84
CA THR A 2 -38.05 -11.91 -21.02
C THR A 2 -38.95 -11.07 -21.93
N ASN A 3 -39.96 -11.69 -22.55
CA ASN A 3 -40.96 -10.96 -23.34
C ASN A 3 -41.79 -10.00 -22.48
N LEU A 4 -41.95 -10.31 -21.19
CA LEU A 4 -42.65 -9.47 -20.21
C LEU A 4 -41.92 -8.14 -19.95
N GLU A 5 -40.60 -8.17 -19.76
CA GLU A 5 -39.81 -6.95 -19.56
C GLU A 5 -39.89 -6.03 -20.78
N LYS A 6 -39.89 -6.60 -22.00
CA LYS A 6 -40.02 -5.83 -23.24
C LYS A 6 -41.40 -5.17 -23.35
N LEU A 7 -42.45 -5.86 -22.89
CA LEU A 7 -43.79 -5.30 -22.81
C LEU A 7 -43.84 -4.12 -21.84
N TYR A 8 -43.19 -4.20 -20.68
CA TYR A 8 -43.13 -3.07 -19.73
C TYR A 8 -42.43 -1.84 -20.32
N LEU A 9 -41.37 -2.02 -21.10
CA LEU A 9 -40.75 -0.90 -21.82
C LEU A 9 -41.70 -0.28 -22.85
N PHE A 10 -42.43 -1.11 -23.61
CA PHE A 10 -43.41 -0.59 -24.57
C PHE A 10 -44.53 0.19 -23.87
N LEU A 11 -45.03 -0.34 -22.74
CA LEU A 11 -46.07 0.30 -21.95
C LEU A 11 -45.60 1.61 -21.30
N SER A 12 -44.33 1.73 -20.89
CA SER A 12 -43.82 2.96 -20.28
C SER A 12 -43.82 4.15 -21.23
N TYR A 13 -43.63 3.91 -22.54
CA TYR A 13 -43.77 4.96 -23.55
C TYR A 13 -45.19 5.53 -23.67
N SER A 14 -46.21 4.75 -23.29
CA SER A 14 -47.61 5.17 -23.33
C SER A 14 -48.13 5.62 -21.96
N ASN A 15 -47.57 5.10 -20.87
CA ASN A 15 -47.95 5.43 -19.51
C ASN A 15 -46.71 5.43 -18.58
N PRO A 16 -46.24 6.62 -18.15
CA PRO A 16 -45.03 6.75 -17.32
C PRO A 16 -45.07 6.01 -15.97
N THR A 17 -46.24 5.62 -15.44
CA THR A 17 -46.29 4.87 -14.17
C THR A 17 -45.60 3.50 -14.24
N TYR A 18 -45.38 2.95 -15.44
CA TYR A 18 -44.60 1.73 -15.60
C TYR A 18 -43.09 1.95 -15.39
N ASP A 19 -42.60 3.20 -15.39
CA ASP A 19 -41.19 3.51 -15.03
C ASP A 19 -40.90 3.24 -13.56
N ASP A 20 -41.91 3.36 -12.68
CA ASP A 20 -41.79 3.08 -11.25
C ASP A 20 -41.49 1.60 -10.95
N LEU A 21 -41.65 0.70 -11.94
CA LEU A 21 -41.28 -0.71 -11.83
C LEU A 21 -39.77 -0.96 -11.99
N ALA A 22 -39.04 -0.04 -12.63
CA ALA A 22 -37.62 -0.22 -12.97
C ALA A 22 -36.73 -0.51 -11.74
N PRO A 23 -36.87 0.18 -10.59
CA PRO A 23 -36.10 -0.12 -9.39
C PRO A 23 -36.34 -1.54 -8.86
N SER A 24 -37.60 -1.99 -8.81
CA SER A 24 -37.99 -3.32 -8.31
C SER A 24 -37.47 -4.44 -9.23
N LEU A 25 -37.60 -4.27 -10.54
CA LEU A 25 -37.02 -5.19 -11.52
C LEU A 25 -35.50 -5.26 -11.39
N TYR A 26 -34.85 -4.12 -11.17
CA TYR A 26 -33.40 -4.06 -10.98
C TYR A 26 -32.93 -4.78 -9.72
N ASP A 27 -33.63 -4.63 -8.61
CA ASP A 27 -33.32 -5.36 -7.37
C ASP A 27 -33.50 -6.86 -7.51
N ASN A 28 -34.51 -7.31 -8.26
CA ASN A 28 -34.69 -8.72 -8.59
C ASN A 28 -33.58 -9.24 -9.51
N PHE A 29 -33.14 -8.43 -10.48
CA PHE A 29 -32.01 -8.76 -11.34
C PHE A 29 -30.70 -8.95 -10.53
N LYS A 30 -30.40 -8.07 -9.56
CA LYS A 30 -29.22 -8.21 -8.69
C LYS A 30 -29.19 -9.51 -7.86
N LYS A 31 -30.37 -10.08 -7.57
CA LYS A 31 -30.48 -11.36 -6.84
C LYS A 31 -30.13 -12.57 -7.70
N GLN A 32 -30.11 -12.44 -9.03
CA GLN A 32 -29.80 -13.52 -9.96
C GLN A 32 -28.37 -14.03 -9.82
N ASN A 33 -28.16 -15.31 -10.12
CA ASN A 33 -26.84 -15.94 -10.06
C ASN A 33 -25.83 -15.31 -11.02
N SER A 34 -26.27 -14.86 -12.20
CA SER A 34 -25.44 -14.16 -13.19
C SER A 34 -24.75 -12.93 -12.59
N TYR A 35 -25.51 -12.09 -11.88
CA TYR A 35 -24.99 -10.91 -11.21
C TYR A 35 -24.02 -11.27 -10.08
N LYS A 36 -24.35 -12.27 -9.25
CA LYS A 36 -23.44 -12.78 -8.20
C LYS A 36 -22.12 -13.31 -8.77
N TYR A 37 -22.16 -14.05 -9.88
CA TYR A 37 -20.95 -14.55 -10.54
C TYR A 37 -20.10 -13.41 -11.12
N TYR A 38 -20.74 -12.39 -11.70
CA TYR A 38 -20.06 -11.18 -12.15
C TYR A 38 -19.32 -10.50 -11.00
N LEU A 39 -19.98 -10.25 -9.86
CA LEU A 39 -19.34 -9.62 -8.70
C LEU A 39 -18.13 -10.43 -8.20
N LYS A 40 -18.24 -11.76 -8.12
CA LYS A 40 -17.12 -12.62 -7.72
C LYS A 40 -15.90 -12.46 -8.63
N ARG A 41 -16.11 -12.18 -9.92
CA ARG A 41 -15.02 -11.95 -10.87
C ARG A 41 -14.44 -10.55 -10.76
N VAL A 42 -15.28 -9.54 -10.51
CA VAL A 42 -14.80 -8.18 -10.22
C VAL A 42 -13.93 -8.17 -8.96
N GLU A 43 -14.31 -8.92 -7.91
CA GLU A 43 -13.47 -9.09 -6.72
C GLU A 43 -12.10 -9.68 -7.06
N LYS A 44 -12.03 -10.69 -7.93
CA LYS A 44 -10.75 -11.21 -8.41
C LYS A 44 -9.93 -10.17 -9.18
N ALA A 45 -10.57 -9.32 -9.98
CA ALA A 45 -9.87 -8.25 -10.69
C ALA A 45 -9.24 -7.23 -9.71
N LYS A 46 -9.91 -6.91 -8.60
CA LYS A 46 -9.38 -6.01 -7.56
C LYS A 46 -8.04 -6.48 -6.98
N GLU A 47 -7.77 -7.78 -6.97
CA GLU A 47 -6.54 -8.34 -6.41
C GLU A 47 -5.29 -8.09 -7.28
N LEU A 48 -5.45 -7.86 -8.59
CA LEU A 48 -4.33 -7.86 -9.54
C LEU A 48 -3.65 -6.49 -9.72
N GLY A 49 -4.38 -5.39 -9.50
CA GLY A 49 -3.83 -4.03 -9.59
C GLY A 49 -3.22 -3.65 -10.95
N THR A 50 -3.73 -4.23 -12.06
CA THR A 50 -3.38 -3.82 -13.43
C THR A 50 -4.37 -2.78 -13.95
N LYS A 51 -3.98 -1.97 -14.94
CA LYS A 51 -4.83 -0.90 -15.48
C LYS A 51 -6.18 -1.41 -15.98
N LYS A 52 -6.18 -2.54 -16.73
CA LYS A 52 -7.42 -3.16 -17.21
C LYS A 52 -8.26 -3.75 -16.09
N ALA A 53 -7.64 -4.25 -15.03
CA ALA A 53 -8.37 -4.75 -13.87
C ALA A 53 -9.03 -3.59 -13.10
N ASP A 54 -8.31 -2.48 -12.92
CA ASP A 54 -8.85 -1.25 -12.32
C ASP A 54 -10.00 -0.69 -13.15
N GLU A 55 -9.90 -0.70 -14.49
CA GLU A 55 -10.99 -0.31 -15.39
C GLU A 55 -12.25 -1.16 -15.14
N VAL A 56 -12.12 -2.50 -15.03
CA VAL A 56 -13.27 -3.39 -14.74
C VAL A 56 -13.92 -3.00 -13.40
N VAL A 57 -13.11 -2.67 -12.39
CA VAL A 57 -13.60 -2.26 -11.06
C VAL A 57 -14.29 -0.89 -11.10
N GLU A 58 -13.76 0.07 -11.84
CA GLU A 58 -14.39 1.38 -12.00
C GLU A 58 -15.72 1.30 -12.76
N GLN A 59 -15.76 0.51 -13.83
CA GLN A 59 -16.98 0.31 -14.63
C GLN A 59 -18.08 -0.39 -13.83
N GLN A 60 -17.74 -1.21 -12.82
CA GLN A 60 -18.73 -1.83 -11.93
C GLN A 60 -19.54 -0.79 -11.14
N LYS A 61 -18.97 0.38 -10.81
CA LYS A 61 -19.69 1.47 -10.11
C LYS A 61 -20.87 2.00 -10.93
N LEU A 62 -20.80 1.93 -12.26
CA LEU A 62 -21.90 2.33 -13.14
C LEU A 62 -23.12 1.42 -13.04
N LEU A 63 -22.95 0.20 -12.51
CA LEU A 63 -24.05 -0.73 -12.20
C LEU A 63 -24.59 -0.53 -10.79
N GLU A 64 -24.01 0.34 -9.96
CA GLU A 64 -24.58 0.61 -8.63
C GLU A 64 -25.73 1.62 -8.69
N ILE A 65 -25.79 2.42 -9.77
CA ILE A 65 -26.84 3.38 -10.05
C ILE A 65 -28.17 2.64 -10.25
N VAL A 66 -29.17 2.98 -9.44
CA VAL A 66 -30.52 2.42 -9.56
C VAL A 66 -31.23 3.12 -10.73
N PRO A 67 -31.76 2.37 -11.71
CA PRO A 67 -32.47 2.96 -12.85
C PRO A 67 -33.81 3.56 -12.39
N SER A 68 -34.09 4.79 -12.83
CA SER A 68 -35.34 5.50 -12.51
C SER A 68 -36.42 5.31 -13.57
N SER A 69 -36.10 4.69 -14.72
CA SER A 69 -37.04 4.43 -15.81
C SER A 69 -36.79 3.08 -16.46
N MET A 70 -37.79 2.57 -17.19
CA MET A 70 -37.65 1.32 -17.94
C MET A 70 -36.56 1.42 -18.99
N GLU A 71 -36.41 2.55 -19.67
CA GLU A 71 -35.31 2.76 -20.63
C GLU A 71 -33.94 2.64 -19.94
N GLN A 72 -33.77 3.31 -18.79
CA GLN A 72 -32.53 3.21 -18.02
C GLN A 72 -32.29 1.78 -17.51
N TYR A 73 -33.34 1.05 -17.13
CA TYR A 73 -33.23 -0.36 -16.76
C TYR A 73 -32.65 -1.18 -17.92
N PHE A 74 -33.20 -1.04 -19.14
CA PHE A 74 -32.71 -1.77 -20.32
C PHE A 74 -31.27 -1.41 -20.69
N VAL A 75 -30.91 -0.13 -20.62
CA VAL A 75 -29.52 0.34 -20.82
C VAL A 75 -28.59 -0.29 -19.77
N THR A 76 -29.00 -0.32 -18.50
CA THR A 76 -28.23 -0.88 -17.39
C THR A 76 -28.02 -2.39 -17.57
N ILE A 77 -29.05 -3.14 -17.95
CA ILE A 77 -28.94 -4.57 -18.22
C ILE A 77 -28.02 -4.85 -19.43
N SER A 78 -28.14 -4.06 -20.49
CA SER A 78 -27.26 -4.20 -21.67
C SER A 78 -25.80 -3.92 -21.30
N ARG A 79 -25.57 -2.89 -20.49
CA ARG A 79 -24.25 -2.58 -19.92
C ARG A 79 -23.73 -3.73 -19.06
N PHE A 80 -24.55 -4.33 -18.21
CA PHE A 80 -24.16 -5.50 -17.43
C PHE A 80 -23.66 -6.65 -18.30
N TYR A 81 -24.35 -6.97 -19.40
CA TYR A 81 -23.93 -8.05 -20.29
C TYR A 81 -22.59 -7.74 -20.95
N TYR A 82 -22.38 -6.50 -21.39
CA TYR A 82 -21.10 -6.06 -21.92
C TYR A 82 -19.99 -6.16 -20.87
N LEU A 83 -20.18 -5.60 -19.67
CA LEU A 83 -19.20 -5.64 -18.59
C LEU A 83 -18.90 -7.07 -18.12
N SER A 84 -19.88 -7.96 -18.21
CA SER A 84 -19.68 -9.39 -17.91
C SER A 84 -18.69 -10.07 -18.85
N THR A 85 -18.50 -9.56 -20.07
CA THR A 85 -17.46 -10.05 -21.00
C THR A 85 -16.07 -9.57 -20.60
N LEU A 86 -15.97 -8.34 -20.08
CA LEU A 86 -14.72 -7.73 -19.60
C LEU A 86 -14.27 -8.29 -18.25
N ALA A 87 -15.21 -8.71 -17.40
CA ALA A 87 -14.92 -9.30 -16.09
C ALA A 87 -14.31 -10.71 -16.18
N PHE A 88 -14.08 -11.28 -17.37
CA PHE A 88 -13.32 -12.52 -17.48
C PHE A 88 -11.81 -12.25 -17.37
N GLU A 89 -11.10 -13.11 -16.64
CA GLU A 89 -9.64 -13.06 -16.45
C GLU A 89 -8.87 -12.83 -17.78
N ARG A 90 -9.32 -13.45 -18.87
CA ARG A 90 -8.70 -13.34 -20.21
C ARG A 90 -8.62 -11.92 -20.76
N TYR A 91 -9.46 -10.99 -20.30
CA TYR A 91 -9.45 -9.60 -20.75
C TYR A 91 -8.39 -8.76 -20.03
N TYR A 92 -8.37 -8.83 -18.69
CA TYR A 92 -7.60 -7.92 -17.85
C TYR A 92 -6.24 -8.46 -17.39
N LEU A 93 -5.95 -9.74 -17.66
CA LEU A 93 -4.66 -10.32 -17.32
C LEU A 93 -3.52 -9.69 -18.12
N ASN A 94 -2.45 -9.39 -17.40
CA ASN A 94 -1.19 -8.97 -17.98
C ASN A 94 -0.16 -10.11 -17.78
N PRO A 95 0.34 -10.75 -18.85
CA PRO A 95 1.29 -11.86 -18.75
C PRO A 95 2.65 -11.45 -18.15
N LEU A 96 2.98 -10.15 -18.13
CA LEU A 96 4.23 -9.63 -17.58
C LEU A 96 4.14 -9.28 -16.09
N ALA A 97 2.93 -9.00 -15.58
CA ALA A 97 2.68 -8.46 -14.24
C ALA A 97 1.72 -9.35 -13.44
N PHE A 98 1.95 -10.66 -13.44
CA PHE A 98 1.03 -11.64 -12.86
C PHE A 98 1.57 -12.25 -11.55
N GLU A 99 0.82 -12.17 -10.44
CA GLU A 99 1.11 -12.80 -9.14
C GLU A 99 0.36 -14.12 -8.93
N GLY A 100 0.89 -15.03 -8.10
CA GLY A 100 0.38 -16.36 -7.70
C GLY A 100 -1.09 -16.55 -7.28
N HIS A 101 -2.04 -15.95 -7.97
CA HIS A 101 -3.48 -16.18 -7.86
C HIS A 101 -3.87 -17.45 -8.60
N ASN A 102 -4.93 -18.10 -8.13
CA ASN A 102 -5.56 -19.23 -8.80
C ASN A 102 -6.33 -18.73 -10.04
N ILE A 103 -5.61 -18.48 -11.13
CA ILE A 103 -6.21 -18.17 -12.43
C ILE A 103 -6.67 -19.47 -13.09
N ASN A 104 -7.84 -19.41 -13.71
CA ASN A 104 -8.36 -20.50 -14.53
C ASN A 104 -7.73 -20.57 -15.94
N ILE A 105 -7.01 -19.54 -16.38
CA ILE A 105 -6.40 -19.44 -17.71
C ILE A 105 -5.01 -20.01 -17.64
N LYS A 106 -4.78 -21.00 -18.51
CA LYS A 106 -3.53 -21.72 -18.59
C LYS A 106 -2.66 -21.23 -19.74
N SER A 107 -3.25 -20.80 -20.87
CA SER A 107 -2.47 -20.42 -22.04
C SER A 107 -2.41 -18.92 -22.27
N ILE A 108 -1.25 -18.43 -22.68
CA ILE A 108 -1.11 -17.07 -23.22
C ILE A 108 -1.97 -16.83 -24.46
N GLY A 109 -2.26 -17.88 -25.23
CA GLY A 109 -3.10 -17.83 -26.43
C GLY A 109 -4.56 -17.49 -26.16
N ASP A 110 -5.03 -17.69 -24.91
CA ASP A 110 -6.41 -17.44 -24.50
C ASP A 110 -6.67 -15.97 -24.11
N ILE A 111 -5.61 -15.15 -23.99
CA ILE A 111 -5.71 -13.74 -23.63
C ILE A 111 -6.40 -12.97 -24.75
N LEU A 112 -7.37 -12.13 -24.38
CA LEU A 112 -8.11 -11.27 -25.28
C LEU A 112 -7.37 -9.95 -25.51
N ILE A 113 -7.19 -9.59 -26.77
CA ILE A 113 -6.67 -8.30 -27.20
C ILE A 113 -7.63 -7.63 -28.19
N PRO A 114 -7.64 -6.28 -28.27
CA PRO A 114 -8.36 -5.58 -29.31
C PRO A 114 -7.83 -5.95 -30.70
N PHE A 115 -8.72 -6.37 -31.58
CA PHE A 115 -8.44 -6.69 -32.97
C PHE A 115 -9.66 -6.29 -33.80
N ASP A 116 -9.46 -5.40 -34.79
CA ASP A 116 -10.52 -4.91 -35.68
C ASP A 116 -11.85 -4.57 -34.98
N ASN A 117 -11.81 -3.63 -34.03
CA ASN A 117 -12.95 -3.14 -33.22
C ASN A 117 -13.68 -4.18 -32.35
N HIS A 118 -13.14 -5.39 -32.19
CA HIS A 118 -13.65 -6.39 -31.26
C HIS A 118 -12.54 -6.99 -30.40
N LEU A 119 -12.91 -7.80 -29.40
CA LEU A 119 -11.96 -8.55 -28.57
C LEU A 119 -11.79 -9.95 -29.14
N ALA A 120 -10.56 -10.31 -29.50
CA ALA A 120 -10.21 -11.65 -29.99
C ALA A 120 -9.09 -12.25 -29.16
N SER A 121 -9.08 -13.57 -29.00
CA SER A 121 -7.95 -14.25 -28.36
C SER A 121 -6.74 -14.22 -29.29
N ILE A 122 -5.54 -14.27 -28.72
CA ILE A 122 -4.30 -14.33 -29.52
C ILE A 122 -4.32 -15.54 -30.46
N ASN A 123 -4.81 -16.69 -30.00
CA ASN A 123 -4.97 -17.88 -30.84
C ASN A 123 -5.94 -17.65 -32.02
N ASN A 124 -7.07 -16.99 -31.78
CA ASN A 124 -8.00 -16.66 -32.87
C ASN A 124 -7.33 -15.74 -33.90
N ILE A 125 -6.57 -14.75 -33.44
CA ILE A 125 -5.84 -13.82 -34.33
C ILE A 125 -4.82 -14.56 -35.21
N ILE A 126 -4.14 -15.56 -34.65
CA ILE A 126 -3.21 -16.41 -35.41
C ILE A 126 -3.96 -17.16 -36.52
N GLU A 127 -5.11 -17.77 -36.20
CA GLU A 127 -5.87 -18.62 -37.12
C GLU A 127 -6.61 -17.87 -38.24
N ILE A 128 -7.03 -16.62 -38.01
CA ILE A 128 -7.84 -15.87 -38.99
C ILE A 128 -7.07 -15.68 -40.31
N ASN A 129 -7.54 -16.28 -41.40
CA ASN A 129 -6.87 -16.20 -42.71
C ASN A 129 -7.13 -14.90 -43.49
N GLY A 130 -8.06 -14.07 -43.04
CA GLY A 130 -8.47 -12.83 -43.73
C GLY A 130 -7.53 -11.62 -43.57
N TYR A 131 -6.47 -11.72 -42.75
CA TYR A 131 -5.53 -10.62 -42.49
C TYR A 131 -4.09 -11.06 -42.76
N THR A 132 -3.25 -10.10 -43.16
CA THR A 132 -1.82 -10.32 -43.34
C THR A 132 -1.13 -10.57 -42.00
N ASP A 133 -0.07 -11.38 -42.02
CA ASP A 133 0.73 -11.65 -40.84
C ASP A 133 1.35 -10.36 -40.26
N GLU A 134 1.71 -9.40 -41.10
CA GLU A 134 2.19 -8.07 -40.68
C GLU A 134 1.13 -7.31 -39.86
N TYR A 135 -0.13 -7.32 -40.31
CA TYR A 135 -1.21 -6.66 -39.59
C TYR A 135 -1.45 -7.31 -38.22
N LYS A 136 -1.52 -8.64 -38.19
CA LYS A 136 -1.65 -9.41 -36.94
C LYS A 136 -0.50 -9.11 -35.97
N MET A 137 0.74 -9.11 -36.46
CA MET A 137 1.91 -8.77 -35.66
C MET A 137 1.84 -7.34 -35.13
N LYS A 138 1.37 -6.37 -35.93
CA LYS A 138 1.20 -4.99 -35.47
C LYS A 138 0.19 -4.90 -34.32
N CYS A 139 -0.95 -5.57 -34.42
CA CYS A 139 -1.95 -5.63 -33.36
C CYS A 139 -1.39 -6.23 -32.07
N VAL A 140 -0.69 -7.37 -32.18
CA VAL A 140 -0.08 -8.03 -31.02
C VAL A 140 1.04 -7.18 -30.41
N LYS A 141 1.89 -6.53 -31.22
CA LYS A 141 2.93 -5.61 -30.75
C LYS A 141 2.34 -4.46 -29.94
N ASN A 142 1.24 -3.88 -30.41
CA ASN A 142 0.55 -2.82 -29.68
C ASN A 142 0.03 -3.30 -28.33
N ALA A 143 -0.56 -4.52 -28.28
CA ALA A 143 -1.02 -5.10 -27.02
C ALA A 143 0.14 -5.39 -26.05
N VAL A 144 1.26 -5.95 -26.53
CA VAL A 144 2.46 -6.17 -25.71
C VAL A 144 3.03 -4.85 -25.18
N GLY A 145 3.02 -3.79 -25.99
CA GLY A 145 3.46 -2.46 -25.54
C GLY A 145 2.60 -1.89 -24.40
N GLU A 146 1.29 -2.13 -24.40
CA GLU A 146 0.43 -1.76 -23.27
C GLU A 146 0.73 -2.62 -22.03
N TYR A 147 0.97 -3.93 -22.20
CA TYR A 147 1.38 -4.80 -21.09
C TYR A 147 2.70 -4.38 -20.46
N GLU A 148 3.67 -3.96 -21.28
CA GLU A 148 4.97 -3.46 -20.84
C GLU A 148 4.81 -2.13 -20.08
N LYS A 149 4.02 -1.19 -20.59
CA LYS A 149 3.70 0.05 -19.87
C LYS A 149 3.06 -0.21 -18.51
N ASP A 150 2.12 -1.14 -18.45
CA ASP A 150 1.46 -1.52 -17.19
C ASP A 150 2.45 -2.16 -16.21
N ALA A 151 3.32 -3.05 -16.69
CA ALA A 151 4.38 -3.66 -15.90
C ALA A 151 5.39 -2.63 -15.35
N LEU A 152 5.81 -1.68 -16.20
CA LEU A 152 6.66 -0.56 -15.79
C LEU A 152 5.95 0.37 -14.81
N ASN A 153 4.65 0.65 -15.00
CA ASN A 153 3.87 1.45 -14.07
C ASN A 153 3.74 0.75 -12.71
N TYR A 154 3.55 -0.56 -12.70
CA TYR A 154 3.52 -1.36 -11.48
C TYR A 154 4.81 -1.22 -10.66
N ILE A 155 5.97 -1.10 -11.33
CA ILE A 155 7.28 -0.84 -10.68
C ILE A 155 7.44 0.64 -10.30
N ASN A 156 7.24 1.55 -11.26
CA ASN A 156 7.62 2.95 -11.16
C ASN A 156 6.65 3.79 -10.33
N VAL A 157 5.35 3.48 -10.29
CA VAL A 157 4.37 4.24 -9.50
C VAL A 157 4.66 4.13 -7.99
N PRO A 158 4.87 2.93 -7.41
CA PRO A 158 5.31 2.81 -6.02
C PRO A 158 6.66 3.49 -5.77
N ILE A 159 7.65 3.32 -6.65
CA ILE A 159 8.97 3.98 -6.51
C ILE A 159 8.82 5.51 -6.51
N LYS A 160 8.05 6.06 -7.44
CA LYS A 160 7.76 7.50 -7.52
C LYS A 160 7.03 7.97 -6.27
N LYS A 161 6.05 7.23 -5.77
CA LYS A 161 5.37 7.51 -4.49
C LYS A 161 6.34 7.51 -3.31
N VAL A 162 7.33 6.60 -3.29
CA VAL A 162 8.35 6.53 -2.23
C VAL A 162 9.37 7.68 -2.34
N ARG A 163 9.68 8.08 -3.58
CA ARG A 163 10.56 9.22 -3.90
C ARG A 163 9.88 10.55 -3.58
N SER A 164 8.59 10.69 -3.90
CA SER A 164 7.77 11.88 -3.67
C SER A 164 7.18 11.94 -2.27
N SER A 165 7.04 10.79 -1.59
CA SER A 165 6.82 10.76 -0.15
C SER A 165 8.06 11.36 0.50
N SER A 166 7.99 12.66 0.71
CA SER A 166 8.59 13.30 1.85
C SER A 166 8.06 12.54 3.06
N SER A 167 8.71 11.44 3.42
CA SER A 167 8.48 10.77 4.70
C SER A 167 8.61 11.88 5.73
N SER A 168 7.44 12.29 6.23
CA SER A 168 7.09 13.42 7.10
C SER A 168 8.22 14.40 7.40
N LYS A 169 7.91 15.71 7.37
CA LYS A 169 8.67 16.83 7.99
C LYS A 169 9.47 16.52 9.29
N TYR A 170 9.21 15.41 9.98
CA TYR A 170 9.83 14.96 11.21
C TYR A 170 10.98 13.94 11.11
N MET A 171 11.28 13.31 9.96
CA MET A 171 12.24 12.18 9.92
C MET A 171 13.38 12.31 8.91
N LEU A 172 13.40 13.39 8.12
CA LEU A 172 14.34 13.55 7.00
C LEU A 172 15.20 14.81 7.07
N SER A 173 14.95 15.77 7.96
CA SER A 173 15.96 16.80 8.16
C SER A 173 17.14 16.19 8.89
N LYS A 174 18.35 16.55 8.48
CA LYS A 174 19.60 16.24 9.20
C LYS A 174 19.46 16.56 10.70
N GLU A 175 18.63 17.55 11.04
CA GLU A 175 18.31 17.96 12.41
C GLU A 175 17.46 16.94 13.18
N ALA A 176 16.48 16.28 12.54
CA ALA A 176 15.68 15.26 13.21
C ALA A 176 16.51 14.01 13.54
N LEU A 177 17.39 13.63 12.61
CA LEU A 177 18.31 12.52 12.81
C LEU A 177 19.38 12.86 13.86
N SER A 178 19.90 14.09 13.85
CA SER A 178 20.85 14.54 14.89
C SER A 178 20.18 14.61 16.26
N LEU A 179 18.94 15.09 16.35
CA LEU A 179 18.16 15.11 17.59
C LEU A 179 17.90 13.69 18.11
N TYR A 180 17.66 12.74 17.22
CA TYR A 180 17.51 11.33 17.57
C TYR A 180 18.80 10.74 18.17
N TYR A 181 19.96 10.96 17.53
CA TYR A 181 21.24 10.52 18.07
C TYR A 181 21.58 11.24 19.38
N ALA A 182 21.26 12.53 19.49
CA ALA A 182 21.46 13.30 20.71
C ALA A 182 20.63 12.77 21.88
N LYS A 183 19.36 12.40 21.66
CA LYS A 183 18.50 11.78 22.68
C LYS A 183 19.00 10.40 23.10
N THR A 184 19.50 9.61 22.14
CA THR A 184 20.08 8.30 22.43
C THR A 184 21.36 8.45 23.27
N ALA A 185 22.22 9.41 22.92
CA ALA A 185 23.40 9.74 23.72
C ALA A 185 23.02 10.24 25.12
N PHE A 186 21.99 11.10 25.23
CA PHE A 186 21.46 11.57 26.51
C PHE A 186 20.95 10.42 27.38
N PHE A 187 20.16 9.50 26.81
CA PHE A 187 19.70 8.28 27.48
C PHE A 187 20.87 7.44 28.03
N ILE A 188 21.95 7.27 27.26
CA ILE A 188 23.15 6.55 27.72
C ILE A 188 23.83 7.32 28.85
N ILE A 189 24.07 8.63 28.68
CA ILE A 189 24.75 9.48 29.65
C ILE A 189 23.98 9.50 30.98
N ILE A 190 22.66 9.65 30.95
CA ILE A 190 21.86 9.72 32.18
C ILE A 190 21.82 8.40 32.93
N ASN A 191 21.81 7.27 32.21
CA ASN A 191 21.85 5.94 32.83
C ASN A 191 23.22 5.65 33.44
N VAL A 192 24.31 6.04 32.77
CA VAL A 192 25.67 5.97 33.34
C VAL A 192 25.77 6.88 34.58
N PHE A 193 25.23 8.08 34.51
CA PHE A 193 25.20 9.00 35.65
C PHE A 193 24.41 8.43 36.84
N LEU A 194 23.21 7.90 36.60
CA LEU A 194 22.42 7.21 37.63
C LEU A 194 23.19 6.05 38.27
N LEU A 195 23.87 5.23 37.45
CA LEU A 195 24.69 4.13 37.92
C LEU A 195 25.81 4.62 38.84
N ILE A 196 26.51 5.71 38.48
CA ILE A 196 27.54 6.34 39.32
C ILE A 196 26.94 6.82 40.65
N LEU A 197 25.75 7.44 40.62
CA LEU A 197 25.08 7.94 41.83
C LEU A 197 24.76 6.82 42.84
N PHE A 198 24.49 5.58 42.39
CA PHE A 198 24.31 4.42 43.29
C PHE A 198 25.57 4.08 44.11
N PHE A 199 26.76 4.45 43.63
CA PHE A 199 28.03 4.18 44.31
C PHE A 199 28.50 5.33 45.21
N VAL A 200 27.81 6.48 45.21
CA VAL A 200 28.14 7.63 46.08
C VAL A 200 27.51 7.43 47.47
N PRO A 201 28.31 7.29 48.56
CA PRO A 201 27.79 6.93 49.88
C PRO A 201 26.71 7.87 50.43
N GLY A 202 26.86 9.19 50.26
CA GLY A 202 25.88 10.17 50.76
C GLY A 202 24.54 10.15 50.01
N ILE A 203 24.54 9.76 48.74
CA ILE A 203 23.33 9.69 47.92
C ILE A 203 22.60 8.37 48.17
N LYS A 204 23.36 7.30 48.43
CA LYS A 204 22.81 6.00 48.84
C LYS A 204 21.93 6.09 50.08
N GLU A 205 22.22 7.01 51.01
CA GLU A 205 21.43 7.21 52.23
C GLU A 205 20.12 7.97 51.95
N VAL A 206 20.19 9.01 51.11
CA VAL A 206 19.03 9.79 50.61
C VAL A 206 18.02 8.87 49.90
N TRP A 207 18.53 7.87 49.17
CA TRP A 207 17.68 6.90 48.46
C TRP A 207 17.11 5.81 49.35
N LYS A 208 17.64 5.54 50.55
CA LYS A 208 17.05 4.54 51.46
C LYS A 208 15.79 5.04 52.19
N THR A 209 15.59 6.35 52.28
CA THR A 209 14.54 6.95 53.15
C THR A 209 13.69 7.99 52.41
N PRO A 210 12.84 7.59 51.45
CA PRO A 210 12.07 8.52 50.60
C PRO A 210 11.25 9.56 51.34
N PHE A 211 10.70 9.22 52.52
CA PHE A 211 9.72 10.04 53.24
C PHE A 211 10.24 10.63 54.56
N TYR A 212 11.48 10.34 54.95
CA TYR A 212 12.01 10.69 56.29
C TYR A 212 13.21 11.65 56.29
N GLY A 213 13.77 12.01 55.13
CA GLY A 213 14.97 12.86 55.03
C GLY A 213 14.74 14.30 54.52
N GLY A 214 13.52 14.84 54.70
CA GLY A 214 13.20 16.20 54.29
C GLY A 214 13.03 16.39 52.78
N THR A 215 12.99 17.65 52.34
CA THR A 215 12.66 18.05 50.95
C THR A 215 13.65 17.51 49.91
N ILE A 216 14.92 17.29 50.28
CA ILE A 216 15.95 16.75 49.38
C ILE A 216 15.69 15.30 48.96
N ASN A 217 15.19 14.46 49.88
CA ASN A 217 14.88 13.07 49.57
C ASN A 217 13.70 12.98 48.61
N ILE A 218 12.65 13.79 48.84
CA ILE A 218 11.46 13.83 47.98
C ILE A 218 11.83 14.27 46.56
N VAL A 219 12.61 15.35 46.41
CA VAL A 219 13.05 15.85 45.09
C VAL A 219 13.93 14.82 44.36
N SER A 220 14.84 14.17 45.08
CA SER A 220 15.71 13.12 44.53
C SER A 220 14.93 11.91 44.03
N TRP A 221 13.90 11.50 44.78
CA TRP A 221 13.03 10.38 44.40
C TRP A 221 12.13 10.71 43.20
N TRP A 222 11.58 11.93 43.14
CA TRP A 222 10.84 12.39 41.96
C TRP A 222 11.70 12.42 40.70
N MET A 223 12.96 12.88 40.81
CA MET A 223 13.91 12.84 39.71
C MET A 223 14.15 11.41 39.23
N LEU A 224 14.35 10.47 40.16
CA LEU A 224 14.58 9.06 39.85
C LEU A 224 13.37 8.41 39.14
N ILE A 225 12.16 8.66 39.63
CA ILE A 225 10.92 8.19 38.99
C ILE A 225 10.79 8.73 37.57
N LEU A 226 11.06 10.02 37.35
CA LEU A 226 10.99 10.64 36.04
C LEU A 226 12.00 10.06 35.04
N ILE A 227 13.22 9.74 35.50
CA ILE A 227 14.22 9.11 34.63
C ILE A 227 13.78 7.69 34.25
N ILE A 228 13.29 6.87 35.19
CA ILE A 228 12.78 5.53 34.88
C ILE A 228 11.61 5.58 33.88
N LEU A 229 10.69 6.53 34.06
CA LEU A 229 9.57 6.73 33.12
C LEU A 229 10.05 7.15 31.74
N TYR A 230 11.03 8.05 31.67
CA TYR A 230 11.66 8.43 30.40
C TYR A 230 12.34 7.24 29.75
N ASP A 231 13.12 6.46 30.47
CA ASP A 231 13.83 5.29 29.95
C ASP A 231 12.85 4.26 29.38
N TYR A 232 11.77 3.97 30.10
CA TYR A 232 10.71 3.10 29.62
C TYR A 232 10.09 3.61 28.32
N VAL A 233 9.67 4.88 28.28
CA VAL A 233 9.08 5.49 27.08
C VAL A 233 10.07 5.56 25.94
N HIS A 234 11.35 5.83 26.22
CA HIS A 234 12.43 5.92 25.25
C HIS A 234 12.71 4.56 24.60
N VAL A 235 12.83 3.49 25.39
CA VAL A 235 13.06 2.12 24.90
C VAL A 235 11.87 1.62 24.08
N VAL A 236 10.65 1.87 24.54
CA VAL A 236 9.42 1.52 23.80
C VAL A 236 9.36 2.30 22.48
N PHE A 237 9.63 3.60 22.51
CA PHE A 237 9.71 4.42 21.30
C PHE A 237 10.79 3.95 20.33
N TYR A 238 11.99 3.67 20.84
CA TYR A 238 13.13 3.21 20.05
C TYR A 238 12.84 1.87 19.37
N SER A 239 12.30 0.90 20.11
CA SER A 239 11.96 -0.41 19.59
C SER A 239 10.89 -0.31 18.49
N TYR A 240 9.88 0.54 18.71
CA TYR A 240 8.83 0.79 17.73
C TYR A 240 9.36 1.54 16.49
N PHE A 241 10.23 2.53 16.70
CA PHE A 241 10.90 3.28 15.65
C PHE A 241 11.78 2.36 14.77
N LYS A 242 12.63 1.54 15.38
CA LYS A 242 13.51 0.59 14.66
C LYS A 242 12.70 -0.40 13.83
N MET A 243 11.66 -0.99 14.42
CA MET A 243 10.76 -1.93 13.73
C MET A 243 10.08 -1.32 12.49
N ILE A 244 9.81 -0.02 12.49
CA ILE A 244 9.09 0.65 11.41
C ILE A 244 10.07 1.24 10.38
N CYS A 245 11.13 1.89 10.85
CA CYS A 245 11.99 2.70 9.99
C CYS A 245 13.11 1.90 9.31
N GLU A 246 13.60 0.83 9.93
CA GLU A 246 14.66 0.01 9.33
C GLU A 246 14.19 -0.70 8.05
N PRO A 247 13.00 -1.34 8.01
CA PRO A 247 12.43 -1.87 6.76
C PRO A 247 12.12 -0.78 5.73
N TYR A 248 11.74 0.42 6.16
CA TYR A 248 11.49 1.56 5.27
C TYR A 248 12.76 1.96 4.53
N TYR A 249 13.84 2.20 5.26
CA TYR A 249 15.10 2.68 4.69
C TYR A 249 15.78 1.61 3.84
N TYR A 250 15.72 0.34 4.25
CA TYR A 250 16.21 -0.77 3.45
C TYR A 250 15.46 -0.83 2.11
N THR A 251 14.13 -0.86 2.15
CA THR A 251 13.32 -1.04 0.95
C THR A 251 13.39 0.18 0.03
N LYS A 252 13.49 1.41 0.58
CA LYS A 252 13.70 2.64 -0.19
C LYS A 252 15.07 2.68 -0.87
N ARG A 253 16.14 2.27 -0.19
CA ARG A 253 17.48 2.21 -0.80
C ARG A 253 17.55 1.10 -1.85
N TYR A 254 17.01 -0.06 -1.54
CA TYR A 254 16.96 -1.20 -2.45
C TYR A 254 16.13 -0.89 -3.71
N SER A 255 14.98 -0.24 -3.57
CA SER A 255 14.14 0.17 -4.71
C SER A 255 14.84 1.19 -5.61
N LEU A 256 15.55 2.16 -5.03
CA LEU A 256 16.27 3.20 -5.79
C LEU A 256 17.50 2.64 -6.51
N LEU A 257 18.22 1.70 -5.88
CA LEU A 257 19.42 1.11 -6.48
C LEU A 257 19.08 0.11 -7.60
N LYS A 258 17.89 -0.50 -7.57
CA LYS A 258 17.47 -1.52 -8.55
C LYS A 258 16.40 -1.07 -9.55
N GLU A 259 15.97 0.20 -9.53
CA GLU A 259 14.93 0.71 -10.45
C GLU A 259 15.28 0.43 -11.92
N SER A 260 16.51 0.74 -12.34
CA SER A 260 17.00 0.49 -13.70
C SER A 260 17.04 -1.01 -14.04
N ASP A 261 17.46 -1.85 -13.09
CA ASP A 261 17.52 -3.30 -13.28
C ASP A 261 16.13 -3.92 -13.40
N LEU A 262 15.17 -3.47 -12.57
CA LEU A 262 13.78 -3.94 -12.61
C LEU A 262 13.09 -3.53 -13.92
N ASN A 263 13.28 -2.27 -14.35
CA ASN A 263 12.76 -1.80 -15.63
C ASN A 263 13.37 -2.61 -16.79
N ARG A 264 14.68 -2.86 -16.79
CA ARG A 264 15.35 -3.69 -17.78
C ARG A 264 14.86 -5.14 -17.79
N MET A 265 14.50 -5.71 -16.64
CA MET A 265 13.90 -7.05 -16.57
C MET A 265 12.49 -7.07 -17.19
N ALA A 266 11.69 -6.04 -16.95
CA ALA A 266 10.36 -5.90 -17.56
C ALA A 266 10.46 -5.76 -19.10
N GLU A 267 11.34 -4.89 -19.59
CA GLU A 267 11.61 -4.71 -21.03
C GLU A 267 12.10 -6.00 -21.70
N LYS A 268 13.01 -6.74 -21.06
CA LYS A 268 13.49 -8.04 -21.58
C LYS A 268 12.36 -9.06 -21.68
N ALA A 269 11.47 -9.11 -20.68
CA ALA A 269 10.32 -10.00 -20.71
C ALA A 269 9.30 -9.60 -21.80
N GLY A 270 9.04 -8.31 -21.96
CA GLY A 270 8.21 -7.77 -23.05
C GLY A 270 8.76 -8.14 -24.43
N ASN A 271 10.07 -7.99 -24.63
CA ASN A 271 10.74 -8.39 -25.87
C ASN A 271 10.67 -9.90 -26.12
N LYS A 272 10.85 -10.72 -25.07
CA LYS A 272 10.73 -12.19 -25.17
C LYS A 272 9.31 -12.59 -25.57
N LEU A 273 8.30 -11.98 -24.94
CA LEU A 273 6.89 -12.21 -25.27
C LEU A 273 6.59 -11.80 -26.71
N LYS A 274 6.99 -10.60 -27.12
CA LYS A 274 6.82 -10.10 -28.48
C LYS A 274 7.39 -11.07 -29.53
N ASN A 275 8.65 -11.48 -29.36
CA ASN A 275 9.31 -12.41 -30.29
C ASN A 275 8.59 -13.76 -30.35
N HIS A 276 8.14 -14.28 -29.20
CA HIS A 276 7.40 -15.52 -29.14
C HIS A 276 6.07 -15.46 -29.89
N LEU A 277 5.31 -14.37 -29.72
CA LEU A 277 4.05 -14.17 -30.43
C LEU A 277 4.25 -13.93 -31.92
N GLU A 278 5.30 -13.20 -32.32
CA GLU A 278 5.65 -13.02 -33.75
C GLU A 278 5.96 -14.36 -34.43
N LEU A 279 6.75 -15.23 -33.77
CA LEU A 279 7.04 -16.56 -34.28
C LEU A 279 5.78 -17.43 -34.39
N ALA A 280 4.88 -17.35 -33.41
CA ALA A 280 3.62 -18.08 -33.43
C ALA A 280 2.71 -17.66 -34.59
N ILE A 281 2.64 -16.36 -34.88
CA ILE A 281 1.89 -15.84 -36.04
C ILE A 281 2.51 -16.33 -37.35
N ARG A 282 3.83 -16.18 -37.53
CA ARG A 282 4.52 -16.60 -38.78
C ARG A 282 4.34 -18.09 -39.06
N ASN A 283 4.46 -18.89 -38.02
CA ASN A 283 4.41 -20.34 -38.14
C ASN A 283 2.98 -20.90 -38.02
N LYS A 284 1.98 -20.04 -37.78
CA LYS A 284 0.58 -20.40 -37.51
C LYS A 284 0.45 -21.44 -36.40
N VAL A 285 1.27 -21.32 -35.36
CA VAL A 285 1.29 -22.24 -34.23
C VAL A 285 0.44 -21.70 -33.11
N LEU A 286 -0.53 -22.50 -32.67
CA LEU A 286 -1.34 -22.18 -31.50
C LEU A 286 -0.51 -22.21 -30.22
N LEU A 287 -0.69 -21.17 -29.43
CA LEU A 287 -0.01 -20.99 -28.16
C LEU A 287 -0.70 -21.83 -27.09
N LYS A 288 0.07 -22.71 -26.46
CA LYS A 288 -0.36 -23.55 -25.32
C LYS A 288 0.48 -23.31 -24.07
N ASP A 289 1.50 -22.47 -24.18
CA ASP A 289 2.45 -22.19 -23.11
C ASP A 289 1.79 -21.48 -21.93
N ASP A 290 2.29 -21.79 -20.73
CA ASP A 290 1.79 -21.19 -19.49
C ASP A 290 1.97 -19.67 -19.54
N ILE A 291 0.92 -18.93 -19.19
CA ILE A 291 0.96 -17.47 -19.07
C ILE A 291 2.10 -16.99 -18.15
N LYS A 292 2.51 -17.82 -17.17
CA LYS A 292 3.60 -17.55 -16.23
C LYS A 292 4.99 -17.52 -16.86
N LEU A 293 5.17 -18.05 -18.07
CA LEU A 293 6.50 -18.13 -18.72
C LEU A 293 7.14 -16.75 -18.96
N PHE A 294 6.33 -15.69 -18.94
CA PHE A 294 6.74 -14.30 -19.18
C PHE A 294 6.60 -13.40 -17.95
N SER A 295 6.16 -13.92 -16.81
CA SER A 295 6.10 -13.14 -15.56
C SER A 295 7.51 -12.97 -15.00
N SER A 296 8.13 -11.81 -15.23
CA SER A 296 9.51 -11.53 -14.76
C SER A 296 9.56 -10.73 -13.44
N ILE A 297 8.42 -10.17 -13.02
CA ILE A 297 8.34 -9.22 -11.90
C ILE A 297 8.10 -9.95 -10.55
N THR A 298 7.84 -11.25 -10.58
CA THR A 298 7.39 -12.04 -9.42
C THR A 298 8.49 -12.47 -8.46
N GLU A 299 9.69 -12.81 -8.95
CA GLU A 299 10.75 -13.35 -8.07
C GLU A 299 11.54 -12.27 -7.32
N ASN A 300 11.62 -11.06 -7.89
CA ASN A 300 12.39 -9.95 -7.33
C ASN A 300 11.51 -8.84 -6.78
N LYS A 301 10.40 -9.17 -6.11
CA LYS A 301 9.66 -8.20 -5.29
C LYS A 301 10.62 -7.60 -4.26
N VAL A 302 11.19 -6.45 -4.60
CA VAL A 302 11.30 -5.35 -3.65
C VAL A 302 9.90 -5.25 -3.04
N ASP A 303 9.76 -5.46 -1.74
CA ASP A 303 8.45 -5.44 -1.07
C ASP A 303 7.92 -3.99 -1.06
N LEU A 304 7.57 -3.44 -2.23
CA LEU A 304 7.05 -2.08 -2.41
C LEU A 304 5.70 -1.92 -1.67
N TYR A 305 4.98 -3.02 -1.48
CA TYR A 305 3.79 -3.08 -0.63
C TYR A 305 4.11 -2.90 0.86
N SER A 306 5.23 -3.46 1.35
CA SER A 306 5.73 -3.12 2.69
C SER A 306 6.01 -1.64 2.83
N LEU A 307 6.53 -0.94 1.81
CA LEU A 307 6.77 0.50 1.89
C LEU A 307 5.49 1.30 2.11
N GLU A 308 4.38 0.94 1.44
CA GLU A 308 3.10 1.61 1.68
C GLU A 308 2.55 1.30 3.08
N LYS A 309 2.65 0.04 3.52
CA LYS A 309 2.26 -0.40 4.87
C LYS A 309 3.09 0.33 5.93
N ILE A 310 4.37 0.53 5.69
CA ILE A 310 5.30 1.24 6.55
C ILE A 310 4.99 2.75 6.56
N ASN A 311 4.72 3.36 5.40
CA ASN A 311 4.34 4.77 5.32
C ASN A 311 3.00 5.04 6.06
N LYS A 312 2.03 4.12 5.97
CA LYS A 312 0.79 4.16 6.78
C LYS A 312 1.08 4.05 8.29
N LYS A 313 2.03 3.19 8.69
CA LYS A 313 2.46 3.05 10.10
C LYS A 313 3.15 4.30 10.64
N ILE A 314 4.05 4.92 9.86
CA ILE A 314 4.73 6.19 10.24
C ILE A 314 3.70 7.32 10.39
N ASN A 315 2.70 7.38 9.52
CA ASN A 315 1.65 8.40 9.59
C ASN A 315 0.52 8.09 10.59
N SER A 316 0.58 6.93 11.26
CA SER A 316 -0.46 6.52 12.21
C SER A 316 -0.55 7.45 13.42
N LYS A 317 -1.76 7.59 13.97
CA LYS A 317 -1.99 8.35 15.22
C LYS A 317 -1.13 7.81 16.37
N SER A 318 -0.92 6.50 16.42
CA SER A 318 -0.12 5.84 17.47
C SER A 318 1.35 6.24 17.44
N TYR A 319 1.98 6.26 16.24
CA TYR A 319 3.37 6.71 16.09
C TYR A 319 3.55 8.17 16.54
N LYS A 320 2.65 9.06 16.10
CA LYS A 320 2.68 10.48 16.48
C LYS A 320 2.55 10.68 17.98
N ARG A 321 1.64 9.95 18.65
CA ARG A 321 1.46 9.99 20.10
C ARG A 321 2.73 9.55 20.84
N LEU A 322 3.33 8.43 20.43
CA LEU A 322 4.54 7.89 21.04
C LEU A 322 5.74 8.85 20.89
N ALA A 323 5.88 9.48 19.73
CA ALA A 323 6.92 10.48 19.47
C ALA A 323 6.75 11.73 20.37
N VAL A 324 5.52 12.22 20.51
CA VAL A 324 5.20 13.36 21.39
C VAL A 324 5.47 13.00 22.85
N LEU A 325 5.05 11.81 23.31
CA LEU A 325 5.31 11.34 24.67
C LEU A 325 6.81 11.27 24.96
N ASN A 326 7.61 10.66 24.08
CA ASN A 326 9.07 10.60 24.24
C ASN A 326 9.69 12.00 24.35
N ASN A 327 9.19 12.99 23.60
CA ASN A 327 9.65 14.38 23.71
C ASN A 327 9.26 15.01 25.05
N ILE A 328 8.01 14.83 25.50
CA ILE A 328 7.53 15.35 26.79
C ILE A 328 8.38 14.80 27.93
N PHE A 329 8.58 13.48 27.97
CA PHE A 329 9.41 12.86 29.02
C PHE A 329 10.87 13.29 28.96
N PHE A 330 11.44 13.46 27.77
CA PHE A 330 12.79 14.03 27.61
C PHE A 330 12.90 15.43 28.23
N PHE A 331 11.96 16.34 27.95
CA PHE A 331 11.95 17.68 28.52
C PHE A 331 11.67 17.68 30.03
N LEU A 332 10.80 16.80 30.52
CA LEU A 332 10.52 16.65 31.95
C LEU A 332 11.77 16.20 32.73
N VAL A 333 12.51 15.23 32.19
CA VAL A 333 13.77 14.79 32.79
C VAL A 333 14.81 15.91 32.77
N LEU A 334 14.94 16.63 31.66
CA LEU A 334 15.87 17.76 31.56
C LEU A 334 15.54 18.85 32.61
N LEU A 335 14.26 19.19 32.78
CA LEU A 335 13.79 20.13 33.81
C LEU A 335 14.06 19.59 35.22
N ALA A 336 13.82 18.31 35.47
CA ALA A 336 14.07 17.68 36.77
C ALA A 336 15.54 17.73 37.16
N ILE A 337 16.46 17.48 36.21
CA ILE A 337 17.92 17.60 36.44
C ILE A 337 18.30 19.03 36.75
N ILE A 338 17.81 20.01 35.98
CA ILE A 338 18.10 21.43 36.22
C ILE A 338 17.60 21.85 37.60
N ALA A 339 16.36 21.48 37.95
CA ALA A 339 15.79 21.76 39.26
C ALA A 339 16.60 21.13 40.39
N TYR A 340 17.06 19.89 40.20
CA TYR A 340 17.89 19.18 41.17
C TYR A 340 19.27 19.86 41.36
N ILE A 341 19.93 20.26 40.26
CA ILE A 341 21.21 20.98 40.31
C ILE A 341 21.04 22.32 41.03
N LEU A 342 20.03 23.12 40.68
CA LEU A 342 19.73 24.39 41.33
C LEU A 342 19.50 24.19 42.82
N PHE A 343 18.71 23.19 43.19
CA PHE A 343 18.43 22.85 44.58
C PHE A 343 19.71 22.49 45.35
N LEU A 344 20.61 21.69 44.78
CA LEU A 344 21.91 21.38 45.38
C LEU A 344 22.78 22.64 45.60
N ILE A 345 22.81 23.54 44.62
CA ILE A 345 23.59 24.80 44.71
C ILE A 345 23.03 25.68 45.83
N PHE A 346 21.71 25.90 45.87
CA PHE A 346 21.09 26.77 46.88
C PHE A 346 21.21 26.21 48.30
N ASN A 347 21.04 24.89 48.48
CA ASN A 347 21.26 24.26 49.80
C ASN A 347 22.72 24.28 50.24
N SER A 348 23.67 24.10 49.32
CA SER A 348 25.10 24.19 49.66
C SER A 348 25.49 25.59 50.16
N ARG A 349 24.90 26.64 49.57
CA ARG A 349 25.12 28.03 50.00
C ARG A 349 24.50 28.29 51.37
N TYR A 350 23.28 27.83 51.62
CA TYR A 350 22.60 27.99 52.91
C TYR A 350 23.37 27.35 54.08
N ASN A 351 23.94 26.15 53.87
CA ASN A 351 24.77 25.48 54.88
C ASN A 351 26.14 26.15 55.07
N SER A 352 26.69 26.83 54.06
CA SER A 352 27.93 27.61 54.21
C SER A 352 27.75 28.96 54.93
N SER A 353 26.54 29.54 54.90
CA SER A 353 26.22 30.80 55.58
C SER A 353 25.73 30.65 57.03
N GLY A 354 25.56 29.42 57.50
CA GLY A 354 25.13 29.10 58.88
C GLY A 354 26.28 28.80 59.86
N VAL A 355 27.53 29.05 59.47
CA VAL A 355 28.68 29.02 60.39
C VAL A 355 29.07 30.47 60.70
N MET A 356 28.37 31.07 61.67
CA MET A 356 28.88 32.14 62.52
C MET A 356 28.67 31.73 63.97
#